data_AF-A0AAF1BDX6-F1
#
_entry.id   AF-A0AAF1BDX6-F1
#
_cell.length_a   1.000
_cell.length_b   1.000
_cell.length_c   1.000
_cell.angle_alpha   90.00
_cell.angle_beta   90.00
_cell.angle_gamma   90.00
#
_symmetry.space_group_name_H-M   'P 1'
#
loop_
_entity.id
_entity.type
_entity.pdbx_description
1 polymer ?
#
loop_
_entity_poly.entity_id
_entity_poly.type
_entity_poly.pdbx_seq_one_letter_code
_entity_poly.pdbx_strand_id
1 'polypeptide(L)'
;MMGLLTGTTSHNSFEFIPQSVVVLGSTVLVEGSNQELSIFWVHAWTFDATGVITRVREYINTSVSVTQLGDGTSNLSSDITALNCASIWKSSVPENTVPGILLVL
;
A
#
# COMPACT_ATOMS: atom_id res chain seq x y z
N MET A 1 19.83 3.23 12.51
CA MET A 1 19.98 2.60 11.18
C MET A 1 19.24 1.27 11.24
N MET A 2 18.25 1.04 10.37
CA MET A 2 17.29 -0.08 10.46
C MET A 2 17.92 -1.37 9.90
N GLY A 3 18.47 -2.23 10.76
CA GLY A 3 19.11 -3.51 10.37
C GLY A 3 18.15 -4.67 10.11
N LEU A 4 16.84 -4.45 10.24
CA LEU A 4 15.81 -5.49 10.09
C LEU A 4 15.69 -5.98 8.64
N LEU A 5 15.81 -5.07 7.66
CA LEU A 5 15.70 -5.39 6.24
C LEU A 5 16.95 -6.05 5.66
N THR A 6 18.06 -6.03 6.39
CA THR A 6 19.33 -6.66 5.99
C THR A 6 19.55 -8.02 6.63
N GLY A 7 18.64 -8.48 7.51
CA GLY A 7 18.76 -9.78 8.20
C GLY A 7 19.96 -9.87 9.16
N THR A 8 20.54 -8.73 9.57
CA THR A 8 21.79 -8.67 10.34
C THR A 8 21.59 -8.62 11.86
N THR A 9 20.36 -8.61 12.36
CA THR A 9 20.06 -8.48 13.78
C THR A 9 19.44 -9.75 14.36
N SER A 10 20.05 -10.28 15.42
CA SER A 10 19.71 -11.57 16.05
C SER A 10 18.91 -11.46 17.36
N HIS A 11 18.05 -10.46 17.55
CA HIS A 11 17.20 -10.37 18.75
C HIS A 11 15.79 -9.81 18.44
N ASN A 12 14.77 -10.59 18.84
CA ASN A 12 13.33 -10.40 18.67
C ASN A 12 12.88 -10.12 17.22
N SER A 13 12.73 -11.20 16.45
CA SER A 13 12.23 -11.17 15.08
C SER A 13 10.84 -10.55 15.04
N PHE A 14 10.74 -9.29 14.65
CA PHE A 14 9.48 -8.70 14.24
C PHE A 14 8.90 -9.56 13.10
N GLU A 15 7.72 -10.13 13.32
CA GLU A 15 7.02 -10.93 12.33
C GLU A 15 5.93 -10.08 11.67
N PHE A 16 5.92 -10.09 10.34
CA PHE A 16 4.85 -9.48 9.56
C PHE A 16 3.61 -10.37 9.59
N ILE A 17 2.77 -10.20 10.61
CA ILE A 17 1.49 -10.90 10.74
C ILE A 17 0.40 -10.10 10.01
N PRO A 18 -0.13 -10.59 8.86
CA PRO A 18 -1.16 -9.88 8.11
C PRO A 18 -2.45 -9.75 8.92
N GLN A 19 -3.02 -8.55 8.95
CA GLN A 19 -4.33 -8.28 9.55
C GLN A 19 -5.41 -8.11 8.47
N SER A 20 -5.04 -7.57 7.32
CA SER A 20 -5.94 -7.40 6.18
C SER A 20 -5.18 -7.55 4.87
N VAL A 21 -5.85 -8.15 3.87
CA VAL A 21 -5.33 -8.37 2.51
C VAL A 21 -6.40 -7.95 1.52
N VAL A 22 -6.03 -7.13 0.55
CA VAL A 22 -6.92 -6.70 -0.54
C VAL A 22 -6.21 -6.79 -1.88
N VAL A 23 -6.95 -7.20 -2.92
CA VAL A 23 -6.46 -7.27 -4.30
C VAL A 23 -7.06 -6.12 -5.11
N LEU A 24 -6.20 -5.28 -5.69
CA LEU A 24 -6.56 -4.11 -6.50
C LEU A 24 -5.86 -4.20 -7.86
N GLY A 25 -6.57 -4.74 -8.86
CA GLY A 25 -6.00 -4.98 -10.19
C GLY A 25 -4.82 -5.94 -10.12
N SER A 26 -3.64 -5.51 -10.59
CA SER A 26 -2.39 -6.27 -10.51
C SER A 26 -1.62 -6.08 -9.19
N THR A 27 -2.15 -5.29 -8.25
CA THR A 27 -1.49 -5.02 -6.96
C THR A 27 -2.24 -5.64 -5.80
N VAL A 28 -1.54 -6.37 -4.95
CA VAL A 28 -2.05 -6.86 -3.65
C VAL A 28 -1.51 -5.95 -2.56
N LEU A 29 -2.39 -5.48 -1.68
CA LEU A 29 -2.04 -4.75 -0.48
C LEU A 29 -2.25 -5.63 0.74
N VAL A 30 -1.27 -5.65 1.61
CA VAL A 30 -1.30 -6.35 2.88
C VAL A 30 -0.95 -5.35 3.96
N GLU A 31 -1.77 -5.25 5.00
CA GLU A 31 -1.45 -4.43 6.16
C GLU A 31 -1.42 -5.25 7.45
N GLY A 32 -0.66 -4.74 8.41
CA GLY A 32 -0.61 -5.28 9.76
C GLY A 32 -0.04 -4.28 10.74
N SER A 33 -0.09 -4.66 12.01
CA SER A 33 0.44 -3.86 13.10
C SER A 33 0.94 -4.76 14.23
N ASN A 34 1.90 -4.24 14.99
CA ASN A 34 2.34 -4.82 16.25
C ASN A 34 2.16 -3.77 17.33
N GLN A 35 1.22 -4.01 18.24
CA GLN A 35 0.88 -3.06 19.30
C GLN A 35 2.01 -2.91 20.33
N GLU A 36 2.69 -4.01 20.69
CA GLU A 36 3.80 -3.99 21.66
C GLU A 36 4.96 -3.12 21.18
N LEU A 37 5.24 -3.16 19.89
CA LEU A 37 6.31 -2.39 19.25
C LEU A 37 5.82 -1.05 18.70
N SER A 38 4.52 -0.77 18.76
CA SER A 38 3.88 0.42 18.16
C SER A 38 4.26 0.60 16.69
N ILE A 39 4.29 -0.50 15.93
CA ILE A 39 4.61 -0.52 14.50
C ILE A 39 3.35 -0.78 13.69
N PHE A 40 3.18 -0.01 12.62
CA PHE A 40 2.20 -0.25 11.56
C PHE A 40 2.94 -0.48 10.25
N TRP A 41 2.44 -1.36 9.39
CA TRP A 41 3.06 -1.62 8.11
C TRP A 41 2.04 -1.93 7.02
N VAL A 42 2.38 -1.54 5.80
CA VAL A 42 1.66 -1.90 4.58
C VAL A 42 2.68 -2.39 3.55
N HIS A 43 2.43 -3.55 2.95
CA HIS A 43 3.14 -4.03 1.78
C HIS A 43 2.26 -3.94 0.54
N ALA A 44 2.82 -3.43 -0.55
CA ALA A 44 2.18 -3.42 -1.86
C ALA A 44 2.99 -4.29 -2.82
N TRP A 45 2.38 -5.37 -3.31
CA TRP A 45 2.98 -6.33 -4.23
C TRP A 45 2.33 -6.18 -5.59
N THR A 46 3.09 -5.79 -6.60
CA THR A 46 2.60 -5.74 -7.99
C THR A 46 3.01 -7.01 -8.71
N PHE A 47 2.05 -7.64 -9.37
CA PHE A 47 2.20 -8.86 -10.14
C PHE A 47 2.17 -8.54 -11.64
N ASP A 48 2.90 -9.30 -12.44
CA ASP A 48 2.70 -9.30 -13.89
C ASP A 48 1.53 -10.23 -14.31
N ALA A 49 1.25 -10.28 -15.61
CA ALA A 49 0.19 -11.12 -16.17
C ALA A 49 0.42 -12.63 -15.98
N THR A 50 1.65 -13.06 -15.65
CA THR A 50 2.00 -14.45 -15.37
C THR A 50 1.89 -14.81 -13.89
N GLY A 51 1.57 -13.82 -13.03
CA GLY A 51 1.44 -14.00 -11.59
C GLY A 51 2.77 -13.92 -10.84
N VAL A 52 3.82 -13.38 -11.45
CA VAL A 52 5.11 -13.16 -10.77
C VAL A 52 5.13 -11.77 -10.14
N ILE A 53 5.60 -11.68 -8.89
CA ILE A 53 5.80 -10.40 -8.21
C ILE A 53 6.94 -9.66 -8.90
N THR A 54 6.63 -8.51 -9.49
CA THR A 54 7.60 -7.64 -10.18
C THR A 54 8.02 -6.44 -9.33
N ARG A 55 7.23 -6.09 -8.31
CA ARG A 55 7.56 -5.00 -7.39
C ARG A 55 7.01 -5.28 -6.00
N VAL A 56 7.83 -4.98 -5.00
CA VAL A 56 7.43 -4.92 -3.59
C VAL A 56 7.74 -3.53 -3.07
N ARG A 57 6.75 -2.87 -2.47
CA ARG A 57 6.94 -1.64 -1.70
C ARG A 57 6.52 -1.89 -0.27
N GLU A 58 7.33 -1.43 0.67
CA GLU A 58 7.04 -1.49 2.09
C GLU A 58 6.89 -0.07 2.65
N TYR A 59 5.84 0.14 3.42
CA TYR A 59 5.55 1.37 4.14
C TYR A 59 5.45 1.04 5.62
N ILE A 60 6.39 1.53 6.44
CA ILE A 60 6.39 1.36 7.90
C ILE A 60 6.02 2.69 8.54
N ASN A 61 5.16 2.66 9.55
CA ASN A 61 4.66 3.83 10.29
C ASN A 61 4.28 4.97 9.34
N THR A 62 3.54 4.60 8.30
CA THR A 62 3.08 5.48 7.23
C THR A 62 1.67 5.03 6.84
N SER A 63 0.73 5.95 6.80
CA SER A 63 -0.62 5.67 6.31
C SER A 63 -0.63 5.65 4.79
N VAL A 64 -1.29 4.67 4.19
CA VAL A 64 -1.36 4.51 2.73
C VAL A 64 -2.81 4.66 2.31
N SER A 65 -3.08 5.59 1.40
CA SER A 65 -4.36 5.67 0.69
C SER A 65 -4.13 5.32 -0.77
N VAL A 66 -5.09 4.67 -1.41
CA VAL A 66 -4.96 4.21 -2.78
C VAL A 66 -6.05 4.83 -3.63
N THR A 67 -5.64 5.43 -4.74
CA THR A 67 -6.56 5.94 -5.74
C THR A 67 -6.34 5.24 -7.07
N GLN A 68 -7.44 4.95 -7.75
CA GLN A 68 -7.39 4.46 -9.12
C GLN A 68 -7.53 5.64 -10.07
N LEU A 69 -6.61 5.75 -11.02
CA LEU A 69 -6.77 6.70 -12.10
C LEU A 69 -7.60 6.05 -13.22
N GLY A 70 -8.82 6.53 -13.43
CA GLY A 70 -9.63 6.05 -14.55
C GLY A 70 -9.04 6.47 -15.89
N ASP A 71 -8.90 5.54 -16.84
CA ASP A 71 -8.67 5.88 -18.25
C ASP A 71 -9.91 6.60 -18.77
N GLY A 72 -9.75 7.87 -19.14
CA GLY A 72 -10.82 8.73 -19.64
C GLY A 72 -11.34 8.36 -21.03
N THR A 73 -11.61 7.08 -21.32
CA THR A 73 -12.25 6.64 -22.57
C THR A 73 -13.77 6.66 -22.44
N SER A 74 -14.35 7.79 -22.05
CA SER A 74 -15.74 8.09 -22.38
C SER A 74 -15.71 9.06 -23.56
N ASN A 75 -16.20 8.62 -24.71
CA ASN A 75 -16.41 9.42 -25.93
C ASN A 75 -17.40 10.57 -25.68
N LEU A 76 -17.03 11.57 -24.89
CA LEU A 76 -17.83 12.74 -24.63
C LEU A 76 -16.91 13.96 -24.65
N SER A 77 -17.10 14.74 -25.72
CA SER A 77 -16.89 16.18 -25.87
C SER A 77 -15.84 16.83 -24.96
N SER A 78 -14.90 17.50 -25.62
CA SER A 78 -14.01 18.54 -25.12
C SER A 78 -14.63 19.45 -24.05
N ASP A 79 -14.55 18.98 -22.81
CA ASP A 79 -14.57 19.73 -21.56
C ASP A 79 -13.57 18.97 -20.67
N ILE A 80 -12.86 19.67 -19.80
CA ILE A 80 -11.81 19.08 -18.95
C ILE A 80 -12.45 17.98 -18.10
N THR A 81 -12.44 16.74 -18.60
CA THR A 81 -13.01 15.59 -17.92
C THR A 81 -12.14 15.36 -16.72
N ALA A 82 -12.67 15.72 -15.55
CA ALA A 82 -12.03 15.47 -14.28
C ALA A 82 -11.52 14.04 -14.28
N LEU A 83 -10.20 13.89 -14.17
CA LEU A 83 -9.58 12.59 -13.88
C LEU A 83 -10.35 12.04 -12.68
N ASN A 84 -11.13 10.99 -12.90
CA ASN A 84 -11.98 10.44 -11.86
C ASN A 84 -11.09 9.65 -10.91
N CYS A 85 -10.43 10.36 -10.00
CA CYS A 85 -9.55 9.80 -8.97
C CYS A 85 -10.43 9.25 -7.86
N ALA A 86 -10.90 8.01 -8.02
CA ALA A 86 -11.66 7.33 -6.98
C ALA A 86 -10.68 6.82 -5.91
N SER A 87 -10.92 7.17 -4.64
CA SER A 87 -10.24 6.53 -3.51
C SER A 87 -10.84 5.13 -3.33
N ILE A 88 -10.04 4.10 -3.56
CA ILE A 88 -10.51 2.70 -3.59
C ILE A 88 -10.09 1.91 -2.34
N TRP A 89 -9.09 2.38 -1.60
CA TRP A 89 -8.66 1.75 -0.36
C TRP A 89 -7.89 2.73 0.53
N LYS A 90 -7.92 2.49 1.84
CA LYS A 90 -7.12 3.21 2.83
C LYS A 90 -6.70 2.27 3.94
N SER A 91 -5.46 2.41 4.41
CA SER A 91 -4.92 1.65 5.54
C SER A 91 -5.67 1.95 6.84
N SER A 92 -5.75 0.95 7.71
CA SER A 92 -6.47 1.03 8.99
C SER A 92 -5.78 1.86 10.08
N VAL A 93 -4.56 2.35 9.84
CA VAL A 93 -3.85 3.19 10.82
C VAL A 93 -4.63 4.49 11.08
N PRO A 94 -4.80 4.93 12.35
CA PRO A 94 -5.54 6.14 12.65
C PRO A 94 -4.96 7.39 11.96
N GLU A 95 -5.86 8.23 11.46
CA GLU A 95 -5.49 9.51 10.87
C GLU A 95 -4.78 10.40 11.90
N ASN A 96 -3.70 11.05 11.48
CA ASN A 96 -2.84 11.95 12.29
C ASN A 96 -1.80 11.28 13.21
N THR A 97 -1.67 9.94 13.22
CA THR A 97 -0.60 9.27 13.98
C THR A 97 0.72 9.20 13.21
N VAL A 98 0.66 9.16 11.88
CA VAL A 98 1.80 8.92 10.99
C VAL A 98 1.67 9.77 9.72
N PRO A 99 2.79 10.07 9.02
CA PRO A 99 2.73 10.68 7.70
C PRO A 99 1.89 9.82 6.74
N GLY A 100 1.23 10.47 5.78
CA GLY A 100 0.39 9.80 4.78
C GLY A 100 0.98 9.86 3.39
N ILE A 101 0.79 8.78 2.62
CA ILE A 101 1.15 8.69 1.22
C ILE A 101 -0.04 8.22 0.38
N LEU A 102 -0.14 8.76 -0.83
CA LEU A 102 -1.10 8.35 -1.84
C LEU A 102 -0.42 7.42 -2.85
N LEU A 103 -0.90 6.19 -2.98
CA LEU A 103 -0.53 5.27 -4.02
C LEU A 103 -1.54 5.37 -5.17
N VAL A 104 -1.06 5.76 -6.34
CA VAL A 104 -1.87 5.76 -7.57
C VAL A 104 -1.65 4.42 -8.27
N LEU A 105 -2.75 3.71 -8.55
CA LEU A 105 -2.76 2.47 -9.32
C LEU A 105 -3.32 2.72 -10.73
#